data_AF-V9RA91-F1
#
_entry.id   AF-V9RA91-F1
#
_cell.length_a   1.000
_cell.length_b   1.000
_cell.length_c   1.000
_cell.angle_alpha   90.00
_cell.angle_beta   90.00
_cell.angle_gamma   90.00
#
_symmetry.space_group_name_H-M   'P 1'
#
loop_
_entity.id
_entity.type
_entity.pdbx_description
1 polymer ?
#
loop_
_entity_poly.entity_id
_entity_poly.type
_entity_poly.pdbx_seq_one_letter_code
_entity_poly.pdbx_strand_id
1 'polypeptide(L)'
;MLDYRDLQCRREHNRQLCNAVASLPELHIERCYLIGGTRLDNIFQVRVTKHHRHKKPLTVVNEGLVSAGGDGLPTVVHGDEIPGILHPTNGQTLWLVKCKLSREVLQQNTILRDLVGAAMLLPNLKLALYCLVDPGCYPDFLKYVRSQVGYFRSATVSNFFSFVKLIYVRVRGVGYDQGFSEAEALESVAQLTAIYFIENLVATTDATSPHDLVCLREQNSTLCKELKQLPHLLVKSCHLIGGTRVDGTLQVNIARRNDRCLVKIGDGAIVANDLSQEQIMGISPVAECQIPSILHPTKGQTFWVVTCKLPRNVLQQNTALKNTLEFKSVDLFNPSVTLYCLVNPTHYSKFLECVCKKTKRFYSTSIPNFFDSASLVYVRVHRIDAATKFNDVFALQDVAQLSADFFVESSRGLLGSRKWTLVRSRSSGDNMPLGAVGEVSESEDLPLGAVGGVSESEDLPLGAVGGVSESEDLPLGAVGGVSESEDLPLGAVGGVSVRSTVRCRERMRLVIEERTGRRQTEIVRTRLQNLSICLEHAIRRDEYSGLSK
;
A
#
# COMPACT_ATOMS: atom_id res chain seq x y z
N MET A 1 -8.01 10.92 13.28
CA MET A 1 -9.02 10.16 14.03
C MET A 1 -10.23 11.06 14.15
N LEU A 2 -11.43 10.61 13.75
CA LEU A 2 -12.64 11.44 13.79
C LEU A 2 -13.05 11.68 15.25
N ASP A 3 -13.64 12.85 15.54
CA ASP A 3 -14.27 13.07 16.84
C ASP A 3 -15.42 12.07 17.03
N TYR A 4 -15.64 11.63 18.27
CA TYR A 4 -16.70 10.68 18.62
C TYR A 4 -18.08 11.21 18.22
N ARG A 5 -18.31 12.51 18.39
CA ARG A 5 -19.58 13.15 17.99
C ARG A 5 -19.78 13.11 16.48
N ASP A 6 -18.73 13.38 15.71
CA ASP A 6 -18.76 13.28 14.25
C ASP A 6 -19.07 11.85 13.80
N LEU A 7 -18.45 10.85 14.42
CA LEU A 7 -18.70 9.45 14.10
C LEU A 7 -20.17 9.06 14.36
N GLN A 8 -20.75 9.50 15.48
CA GLN A 8 -22.16 9.26 15.79
C GLN A 8 -23.10 9.96 14.80
N CYS A 9 -22.81 11.20 14.42
CA CYS A 9 -23.57 11.90 13.38
C CYS A 9 -23.52 11.16 12.04
N ARG A 10 -22.35 10.62 11.66
CA ARG A 10 -22.19 9.82 10.44
C ARG A 10 -22.95 8.49 10.50
N ARG A 11 -22.96 7.82 11.66
CA ARG A 11 -23.76 6.60 11.90
C ARG A 11 -25.25 6.88 11.76
N GLU A 12 -25.72 7.93 12.40
CA GLU A 12 -27.13 8.31 12.35
C GLU A 12 -27.55 8.67 10.91
N HIS A 13 -26.77 9.51 10.24
CA HIS A 13 -27.00 9.88 8.85
C HIS A 13 -27.04 8.65 7.94
N ASN A 14 -26.08 7.73 8.10
CA ASN A 14 -26.05 6.52 7.29
C ASN A 14 -27.22 5.58 7.58
N ARG A 15 -27.65 5.46 8.84
CA ARG A 15 -28.84 4.70 9.23
C ARG A 15 -30.10 5.25 8.55
N GLN A 16 -30.27 6.58 8.55
CA GLN A 16 -31.37 7.23 7.85
C GLN A 16 -31.30 6.98 6.34
N LEU A 17 -30.10 7.03 5.75
CA LEU A 17 -29.88 6.76 4.34
C LEU A 17 -30.18 5.29 3.98
N CYS A 18 -29.76 4.33 4.81
CA CYS A 18 -30.09 2.92 4.65
C CYS A 18 -31.61 2.71 4.70
N ASN A 19 -32.31 3.30 5.66
CA ASN A 19 -33.77 3.19 5.77
C ASN A 19 -34.48 3.80 4.56
N ALA A 20 -34.05 4.98 4.10
CA ALA A 20 -34.64 5.67 2.96
C ALA A 20 -34.39 4.93 1.63
N VAL A 21 -33.24 4.27 1.49
CA VAL A 21 -32.94 3.44 0.31
C VAL A 21 -33.66 2.10 0.37
N ALA A 22 -33.77 1.49 1.56
CA ALA A 22 -34.45 0.21 1.76
C ALA A 22 -35.97 0.30 1.52
N SER A 23 -36.57 1.48 1.67
CA SER A 23 -37.99 1.73 1.40
C SER A 23 -38.32 1.95 -0.07
N LEU A 24 -37.31 2.00 -0.96
CA LEU A 24 -37.55 2.16 -2.39
C LEU A 24 -38.21 0.89 -2.97
N PRO A 25 -39.31 1.02 -3.73
CA PRO A 25 -39.99 -0.13 -4.33
C PRO A 25 -39.13 -0.81 -5.41
N GLU A 26 -38.35 -0.01 -6.11
CA GLU A 26 -37.49 -0.43 -7.21
C GLU A 26 -36.10 0.19 -7.09
N LEU A 27 -35.08 -0.57 -7.52
CA LEU A 27 -33.70 -0.14 -7.54
C LEU A 27 -33.08 -0.42 -8.91
N HIS A 28 -32.43 0.58 -9.51
CA HIS A 28 -31.69 0.37 -10.76
C HIS A 28 -30.24 -0.05 -10.47
N ILE A 29 -29.98 -1.35 -10.48
CA ILE A 29 -28.67 -1.95 -10.19
C ILE A 29 -27.83 -1.93 -11.46
N GLU A 30 -26.61 -1.38 -11.38
CA GLU A 30 -25.63 -1.44 -12.46
C GLU A 30 -24.76 -2.69 -12.37
N ARG A 31 -24.25 -2.98 -11.17
CA ARG A 31 -23.26 -4.05 -10.93
C ARG A 31 -23.33 -4.57 -9.50
N CYS A 32 -23.13 -5.86 -9.32
CA CYS A 32 -22.94 -6.50 -8.00
C CYS A 32 -21.55 -7.14 -7.92
N TYR A 33 -20.91 -6.99 -6.77
CA TYR A 33 -19.61 -7.59 -6.47
C TYR A 33 -19.66 -8.29 -5.12
N LEU A 34 -19.23 -9.54 -5.05
CA LEU A 34 -18.93 -10.19 -3.77
C LEU A 34 -17.62 -9.58 -3.24
N ILE A 35 -17.68 -8.98 -2.06
CA ILE A 35 -16.52 -8.29 -1.45
C ILE A 35 -16.14 -8.85 -0.09
N GLY A 36 -16.96 -9.71 0.53
CA GLY A 36 -16.60 -10.37 1.78
C GLY A 36 -17.47 -11.58 2.09
N GLY A 37 -17.06 -12.34 3.09
CA GLY A 37 -17.76 -13.52 3.55
C GLY A 37 -17.15 -14.13 4.80
N THR A 38 -17.92 -14.98 5.48
CA THR A 38 -17.48 -15.73 6.65
C THR A 38 -16.60 -16.91 6.24
N ARG A 39 -15.47 -17.10 6.94
CA ARG A 39 -14.57 -18.26 6.78
C ARG A 39 -15.02 -19.44 7.63
N LEU A 40 -14.35 -20.58 7.44
CA LEU A 40 -14.52 -21.81 8.23
C LEU A 40 -14.34 -21.61 9.75
N ASP A 41 -13.50 -20.66 10.14
CA ASP A 41 -13.22 -20.30 11.53
C ASP A 41 -14.20 -19.25 12.10
N ASN A 42 -15.35 -19.04 11.43
CA ASN A 42 -16.35 -18.01 11.75
C ASN A 42 -15.82 -16.56 11.72
N ILE A 43 -14.65 -16.34 11.12
CA ILE A 43 -14.11 -14.98 10.95
C ILE A 43 -14.66 -14.36 9.68
N PHE A 44 -15.28 -13.18 9.80
CA PHE A 44 -15.74 -12.41 8.65
C PHE A 44 -14.56 -11.68 7.99
N GLN A 45 -14.38 -11.84 6.68
CA GLN A 45 -13.33 -11.15 5.93
C GLN A 45 -13.92 -10.27 4.85
N VAL A 46 -13.36 -9.07 4.69
CA VAL A 46 -13.78 -8.10 3.68
C VAL A 46 -12.60 -7.65 2.86
N ARG A 47 -12.71 -7.77 1.54
CA ARG A 47 -11.72 -7.34 0.56
C ARG A 47 -12.05 -5.95 0.04
N VAL A 48 -11.29 -4.98 0.50
CA VAL A 48 -11.45 -3.56 0.16
C VAL A 48 -10.55 -3.23 -1.03
N THR A 49 -11.14 -2.65 -2.09
CA THR A 49 -10.39 -2.27 -3.29
C THR A 49 -10.62 -0.81 -3.65
N LYS A 50 -9.56 -0.08 -3.96
CA LYS A 50 -9.66 1.34 -4.34
C LYS A 50 -10.52 1.53 -5.58
N HIS A 51 -10.44 0.58 -6.50
CA HIS A 51 -11.21 0.54 -7.72
C HIS A 51 -11.70 -0.89 -7.96
N HIS A 52 -12.95 -1.18 -7.58
CA HIS A 52 -13.68 -2.40 -7.99
C HIS A 52 -13.93 -2.46 -9.52
N ARG A 53 -13.06 -1.86 -10.34
CA ARG A 53 -13.08 -1.84 -11.81
C ARG A 53 -12.34 -3.03 -12.41
N HIS A 54 -11.34 -3.56 -11.70
CA HIS A 54 -10.54 -4.70 -12.16
C HIS A 54 -11.17 -6.05 -11.84
N LYS A 55 -12.08 -6.09 -10.87
CA LYS A 55 -12.88 -7.29 -10.59
C LYS A 55 -13.88 -7.50 -11.71
N LYS A 56 -13.88 -8.71 -12.29
CA LYS A 56 -14.98 -9.13 -13.14
C LYS A 56 -16.25 -9.11 -12.27
N PRO A 57 -17.30 -8.35 -12.63
CA PRO A 57 -18.61 -8.55 -12.02
C PRO A 57 -19.00 -10.02 -12.20
N LEU A 58 -19.89 -10.56 -11.36
CA LEU A 58 -20.35 -11.96 -11.47
C LEU A 58 -20.61 -12.33 -12.93
N THR A 59 -19.68 -13.08 -13.52
CA THR A 59 -19.81 -13.64 -14.86
C THR A 59 -20.33 -15.06 -14.66
N VAL A 60 -21.56 -15.33 -15.09
CA VAL A 60 -22.14 -16.69 -15.07
C VAL A 60 -21.27 -17.58 -15.94
N VAL A 61 -20.42 -18.43 -15.35
CA VAL A 61 -19.83 -19.51 -16.14
C VAL A 61 -21.02 -20.28 -16.69
N ASN A 62 -21.18 -20.30 -18.02
CA ASN A 62 -22.19 -21.15 -18.63
C ASN A 62 -21.87 -22.55 -18.11
N GLU A 63 -22.77 -23.12 -17.31
CA GLU A 63 -22.83 -24.55 -17.08
C GLU A 63 -23.15 -25.15 -18.46
N GLY A 64 -22.12 -25.32 -19.27
CA GLY A 64 -22.21 -26.10 -20.48
C GLY A 64 -22.70 -27.47 -20.08
N LEU A 65 -23.75 -27.94 -20.75
CA LEU A 65 -24.34 -29.27 -20.59
C LEU A 65 -23.26 -30.31 -20.27
N VAL A 66 -23.09 -30.63 -18.99
CA VAL A 66 -22.48 -31.90 -18.59
C VAL A 66 -23.65 -32.86 -18.59
N SER A 67 -23.70 -33.70 -19.62
CA SER A 67 -24.70 -34.76 -19.78
C SER A 67 -24.73 -35.63 -18.53
N ALA A 68 -25.93 -35.85 -18.02
CA ALA A 68 -26.25 -36.68 -16.86
C ALA A 68 -25.48 -38.01 -16.83
N GLY A 69 -24.78 -38.26 -15.73
CA GLY A 69 -24.08 -39.53 -15.50
C GLY A 69 -23.26 -39.50 -14.21
N GLY A 70 -23.92 -39.44 -13.05
CA GLY A 70 -23.31 -39.64 -11.73
C GLY A 70 -23.71 -38.56 -10.72
N ASP A 71 -24.02 -38.98 -9.50
CA ASP A 71 -24.52 -38.19 -8.35
C ASP A 71 -23.53 -37.15 -7.79
N GLY A 72 -22.82 -36.42 -8.65
CA GLY A 72 -21.98 -35.28 -8.27
C GLY A 72 -22.79 -33.98 -8.26
N LEU A 73 -22.90 -33.34 -7.09
CA LEU A 73 -23.38 -31.96 -6.99
C LEU A 73 -22.57 -31.06 -7.95
N PRO A 74 -23.21 -30.14 -8.71
CA PRO A 74 -22.49 -29.28 -9.65
C PRO A 74 -21.51 -28.34 -8.93
N THR A 75 -20.24 -28.42 -9.32
CA THR A 75 -19.17 -27.53 -8.84
C THR A 75 -19.23 -26.20 -9.58
N VAL A 76 -19.75 -25.16 -8.92
CA VAL A 76 -19.80 -23.79 -9.45
C VAL A 76 -18.39 -23.19 -9.41
N VAL A 77 -17.78 -22.95 -10.58
CA VAL A 77 -16.49 -22.25 -10.67
C VAL A 77 -16.71 -20.76 -10.46
N HIS A 78 -16.33 -20.24 -9.30
CA HIS A 78 -16.38 -18.81 -8.99
C HIS A 78 -15.16 -18.09 -9.57
N GLY A 79 -15.38 -17.04 -10.38
CA GLY A 79 -14.31 -16.15 -10.81
C GLY A 79 -13.76 -15.35 -9.62
N ASP A 80 -12.45 -15.41 -9.43
CA ASP A 80 -11.67 -14.73 -8.37
C ASP A 80 -12.18 -14.98 -6.94
N GLU A 81 -12.17 -16.24 -6.50
CA GLU A 81 -12.44 -16.61 -5.11
C GLU A 81 -11.53 -15.82 -4.16
N ILE A 82 -12.12 -15.29 -3.08
CA ILE A 82 -11.35 -14.79 -1.96
C ILE A 82 -10.80 -16.03 -1.24
N PRO A 83 -9.47 -16.22 -1.14
CA PRO A 83 -8.89 -17.44 -0.59
C PRO A 83 -9.46 -17.77 0.79
N GLY A 84 -10.00 -18.97 0.95
CA GLY A 84 -10.47 -19.49 2.24
C GLY A 84 -11.86 -19.06 2.69
N ILE A 85 -12.64 -18.33 1.88
CA ILE A 85 -14.07 -18.13 2.15
C ILE A 85 -14.80 -19.46 1.98
N LEU A 86 -15.65 -19.80 2.96
CA LEU A 86 -16.52 -20.96 2.90
C LEU A 86 -17.38 -20.96 1.65
N HIS A 87 -17.80 -22.13 1.18
CA HIS A 87 -18.95 -22.18 0.29
C HIS A 87 -20.08 -21.36 0.93
N PRO A 88 -20.67 -20.38 0.22
CA PRO A 88 -21.53 -19.33 0.79
C PRO A 88 -22.85 -19.81 1.42
N THR A 89 -23.05 -21.13 1.51
CA THR A 89 -24.18 -21.78 2.15
C THR A 89 -24.11 -21.76 3.68
N ASN A 90 -22.92 -21.62 4.27
CA ASN A 90 -22.73 -21.80 5.72
C ASN A 90 -22.37 -20.52 6.48
N GLY A 91 -22.35 -19.36 5.82
CA GLY A 91 -21.89 -18.11 6.42
C GLY A 91 -22.48 -16.87 5.74
N GLN A 92 -22.39 -15.73 6.43
CA GLN A 92 -22.84 -14.46 5.86
C GLN A 92 -21.94 -14.09 4.67
N THR A 93 -22.51 -13.38 3.69
CA THR A 93 -21.73 -12.81 2.59
C THR A 93 -21.98 -11.32 2.48
N LEU A 94 -20.92 -10.55 2.21
CA LEU A 94 -21.01 -9.10 1.98
C LEU A 94 -20.90 -8.79 0.50
N TRP A 95 -21.91 -8.10 0.00
CA TRP A 95 -22.03 -7.69 -1.38
C TRP A 95 -21.95 -6.17 -1.51
N LEU A 96 -21.16 -5.72 -2.48
CA LEU A 96 -21.14 -4.34 -2.93
C LEU A 96 -22.01 -4.21 -4.19
N VAL A 97 -23.11 -3.51 -4.05
CA VAL A 97 -24.09 -3.26 -5.10
C VAL A 97 -23.92 -1.82 -5.57
N LYS A 98 -23.50 -1.62 -6.81
CA LYS A 98 -23.49 -0.30 -7.43
C LYS A 98 -24.83 -0.07 -8.12
N CYS A 99 -25.52 0.98 -7.74
CA CYS A 99 -26.80 1.36 -8.34
C CYS A 99 -26.81 2.83 -8.74
N LYS A 100 -27.75 3.16 -9.61
CA LYS A 100 -28.09 4.54 -9.97
C LYS A 100 -29.49 4.82 -9.50
N LEU A 101 -29.70 6.02 -8.97
CA LEU A 101 -31.03 6.54 -8.74
C LEU A 101 -31.34 7.58 -9.80
N SER A 102 -32.49 7.43 -10.44
CA SER A 102 -33.00 8.42 -11.38
C SER A 102 -33.43 9.68 -10.63
N ARG A 103 -33.52 10.80 -11.35
CA ARG A 103 -33.93 12.07 -10.76
C ARG A 103 -35.38 12.00 -10.25
N GLU A 104 -36.23 11.23 -10.93
CA GLU A 104 -37.63 11.05 -10.59
C GLU A 104 -37.78 10.35 -9.23
N VAL A 105 -37.01 9.28 -8.98
CA VAL A 105 -36.99 8.58 -7.68
C VAL A 105 -36.58 9.53 -6.55
N LEU A 106 -35.57 10.36 -6.80
CA LEU A 106 -35.12 11.35 -5.82
C LEU A 106 -36.13 12.49 -5.60
N GLN A 107 -36.89 12.87 -6.63
CA GLN A 107 -37.93 13.89 -6.50
C GLN A 107 -39.14 13.37 -5.70
N GLN A 108 -39.47 12.08 -5.86
CA GLN A 108 -40.58 11.44 -5.15
C GLN A 108 -40.23 11.13 -3.68
N ASN A 109 -38.96 10.87 -3.36
CA ASN A 109 -38.51 10.56 -2.00
C ASN A 109 -37.81 11.77 -1.36
N THR A 110 -38.60 12.61 -0.68
CA THR A 110 -38.13 13.84 -0.03
C THR A 110 -37.06 13.57 1.03
N ILE A 111 -37.20 12.49 1.80
CA ILE A 111 -36.22 12.09 2.82
C ILE A 111 -34.86 11.80 2.17
N LEU A 112 -34.86 11.00 1.10
CA LEU A 112 -33.64 10.63 0.40
C LEU A 112 -32.98 11.85 -0.25
N ARG A 113 -33.78 12.75 -0.83
CA ARG A 113 -33.30 14.04 -1.34
C ARG A 113 -32.60 14.86 -0.27
N ASP A 114 -33.23 15.00 0.89
CA ASP A 114 -32.71 15.86 1.96
C ASP A 114 -31.43 15.26 2.57
N LEU A 115 -31.35 13.93 2.66
CA LEU A 115 -30.13 13.22 3.08
C LEU A 115 -28.99 13.33 2.06
N VAL A 116 -29.28 13.26 0.77
CA VAL A 116 -28.25 13.35 -0.29
C VAL A 116 -27.77 14.80 -0.50
N GLY A 117 -28.60 15.79 -0.15
CA GLY A 117 -28.25 17.21 -0.18
C GLY A 117 -27.87 17.70 -1.59
N ALA A 118 -26.79 18.48 -1.68
CA ALA A 118 -26.36 19.14 -2.93
C ALA A 118 -25.97 18.17 -4.07
N ALA A 119 -25.75 16.88 -3.77
CA ALA A 119 -25.48 15.87 -4.80
C ALA A 119 -26.68 15.62 -5.73
N MET A 120 -27.86 16.15 -5.40
CA MET A 120 -29.08 16.21 -6.24
C MET A 120 -28.89 16.93 -7.59
N LEU A 121 -27.86 17.78 -7.73
CA LEU A 121 -27.57 18.47 -8.99
C LEU A 121 -26.98 17.54 -10.06
N LEU A 122 -26.59 16.31 -9.68
CA LEU A 122 -26.07 15.34 -10.62
C LEU A 122 -27.21 14.69 -11.42
N PRO A 123 -27.09 14.56 -12.75
CA PRO A 123 -28.14 13.97 -13.59
C PRO A 123 -28.41 12.50 -13.27
N ASN A 124 -27.44 11.81 -12.65
CA ASN A 124 -27.60 10.46 -12.13
C ASN A 124 -26.84 10.33 -10.82
N LEU A 125 -27.55 10.17 -9.71
CA LEU A 125 -26.94 9.89 -8.43
C LEU A 125 -26.46 8.44 -8.41
N LYS A 126 -25.17 8.23 -8.14
CA LYS A 126 -24.62 6.89 -8.00
C LYS A 126 -24.52 6.55 -6.53
N LEU A 127 -25.04 5.38 -6.16
CA LEU A 127 -24.88 4.84 -4.82
C LEU A 127 -24.04 3.56 -4.87
N ALA A 128 -23.29 3.34 -3.81
CA ALA A 128 -22.68 2.05 -3.52
C ALA A 128 -23.31 1.52 -2.23
N LEU A 129 -24.07 0.44 -2.36
CA LEU A 129 -24.77 -0.22 -1.27
C LEU A 129 -23.95 -1.41 -0.80
N TYR A 130 -23.81 -1.55 0.51
CA TYR A 130 -23.12 -2.65 1.15
C TYR A 130 -24.17 -3.48 1.86
N CYS A 131 -24.37 -4.70 1.37
CA CYS A 131 -25.49 -5.55 1.75
C CYS A 131 -24.97 -6.88 2.30
N LEU A 132 -25.42 -7.26 3.49
CA LEU A 132 -25.25 -8.61 4.01
C LEU A 132 -26.38 -9.50 3.50
N VAL A 133 -26.02 -10.66 2.95
CA VAL A 133 -26.98 -11.68 2.54
C VAL A 133 -26.99 -12.76 3.61
N ASP A 134 -28.16 -13.07 4.14
CA ASP A 134 -28.31 -14.16 5.08
C ASP A 134 -28.04 -15.51 4.40
N PRO A 135 -27.36 -16.46 5.08
CA PRO A 135 -26.98 -17.74 4.46
C PRO A 135 -28.17 -18.49 3.86
N GLY A 136 -29.31 -18.47 4.56
CA GLY A 136 -30.55 -19.12 4.11
C GLY A 136 -31.18 -18.52 2.86
N CYS A 137 -30.91 -17.24 2.57
CA CYS A 137 -31.44 -16.54 1.40
C CYS A 137 -30.43 -16.51 0.23
N TYR A 138 -29.20 -16.98 0.44
CA TYR A 138 -28.14 -16.85 -0.54
C TYR A 138 -28.43 -17.51 -1.89
N PRO A 139 -28.98 -18.74 -1.98
CA PRO A 139 -29.31 -19.36 -3.26
C PRO A 139 -30.37 -18.56 -4.04
N ASP A 140 -31.40 -18.09 -3.35
CA ASP A 140 -32.48 -17.30 -3.95
C ASP A 140 -31.99 -15.92 -4.36
N PHE A 141 -31.16 -15.27 -3.54
CA PHE A 141 -30.51 -14.01 -3.87
C PHE A 141 -29.64 -14.13 -5.13
N LEU A 142 -28.83 -15.19 -5.23
CA LEU A 142 -28.01 -15.42 -6.42
C LEU A 142 -28.88 -15.65 -7.66
N LYS A 143 -29.91 -16.48 -7.55
CA LYS A 143 -30.85 -16.73 -8.64
C LYS A 143 -31.53 -15.43 -9.07
N TYR A 144 -31.97 -14.63 -8.10
CA TYR A 144 -32.59 -13.32 -8.31
C TYR A 144 -31.63 -12.37 -9.04
N VAL A 145 -30.43 -12.12 -8.50
CA VAL A 145 -29.43 -11.23 -9.12
C VAL A 145 -29.04 -11.71 -10.50
N ARG A 146 -28.83 -13.02 -10.70
CA ARG A 146 -28.49 -13.59 -12.02
C ARG A 146 -29.61 -13.38 -13.04
N SER A 147 -30.86 -13.61 -12.64
CA SER A 147 -32.02 -13.47 -13.54
C SER A 147 -32.29 -12.03 -13.95
N GLN A 148 -32.07 -11.08 -13.03
CA GLN A 148 -32.44 -9.68 -13.25
C GLN A 148 -31.27 -8.84 -13.78
N VAL A 149 -30.09 -8.94 -13.16
CA VAL A 149 -28.94 -8.07 -13.48
C VAL A 149 -28.14 -8.60 -14.67
N GLY A 150 -28.20 -9.90 -14.95
CA GLY A 150 -27.55 -10.50 -16.11
C GLY A 150 -26.05 -10.16 -16.24
N TYR A 151 -25.49 -10.46 -17.41
CA TYR A 151 -24.03 -10.41 -17.60
C TYR A 151 -23.47 -9.00 -17.82
N PHE A 152 -24.25 -8.06 -18.38
CA PHE A 152 -23.73 -6.76 -18.81
C PHE A 152 -24.74 -5.60 -18.83
N ARG A 153 -25.97 -5.76 -18.33
CA ARG A 153 -26.99 -4.70 -18.42
C ARG A 153 -27.42 -4.27 -17.04
N SER A 154 -27.55 -2.96 -16.85
CA SER A 154 -28.20 -2.47 -15.66
C SER A 154 -29.68 -2.89 -15.68
N ALA A 155 -30.23 -3.18 -14.51
CA ALA A 155 -31.57 -3.72 -14.38
C ALA A 155 -32.32 -3.04 -13.25
N THR A 156 -33.60 -2.81 -13.47
CA THR A 156 -34.52 -2.35 -12.43
C THR A 156 -35.05 -3.57 -11.70
N VAL A 157 -34.84 -3.60 -10.39
CA VAL A 157 -35.17 -4.76 -9.54
C VAL A 157 -36.14 -4.34 -8.45
N SER A 158 -37.21 -5.12 -8.25
CA SER A 158 -38.23 -4.88 -7.22
C SER A 158 -38.05 -5.83 -6.04
N ASN A 159 -38.27 -5.35 -4.81
CA ASN A 159 -38.09 -6.14 -3.58
C ASN A 159 -36.64 -6.62 -3.33
N PHE A 160 -35.63 -5.89 -3.80
CA PHE A 160 -34.23 -6.28 -3.62
C PHE A 160 -33.85 -6.51 -2.14
N PHE A 161 -34.41 -5.70 -1.24
CA PHE A 161 -34.12 -5.75 0.19
C PHE A 161 -34.85 -6.88 0.94
N SER A 162 -35.70 -7.67 0.29
CA SER A 162 -36.25 -8.89 0.93
C SER A 162 -35.21 -9.98 1.11
N PHE A 163 -34.09 -9.92 0.38
CA PHE A 163 -33.02 -10.91 0.42
C PHE A 163 -31.81 -10.46 1.21
N VAL A 164 -31.69 -9.15 1.49
CA VAL A 164 -30.44 -8.56 1.98
C VAL A 164 -30.67 -7.53 3.07
N LYS A 165 -29.77 -7.51 4.05
CA LYS A 165 -29.66 -6.47 5.06
C LYS A 165 -28.70 -5.39 4.58
N LEU A 166 -29.23 -4.20 4.29
CA LEU A 166 -28.42 -3.03 3.93
C LEU A 166 -27.71 -2.49 5.17
N ILE A 167 -26.37 -2.52 5.19
CA ILE A 167 -25.57 -2.09 6.34
C ILE A 167 -24.88 -0.75 6.13
N TYR A 168 -24.64 -0.35 4.88
CA TYR A 168 -24.02 0.94 4.58
C TYR A 168 -24.40 1.43 3.19
N VAL A 169 -24.74 2.72 3.09
CA VAL A 169 -24.92 3.41 1.80
C VAL A 169 -23.86 4.49 1.62
N ARG A 170 -23.17 4.45 0.48
CA ARG A 170 -22.26 5.51 0.06
C ARG A 170 -22.85 6.28 -1.12
N VAL A 171 -23.00 7.58 -0.94
CA VAL A 171 -23.28 8.51 -2.04
C VAL A 171 -21.98 8.78 -2.82
N ARG A 172 -22.00 8.58 -4.14
CA ARG A 172 -20.85 8.81 -5.03
C ARG A 172 -21.09 10.10 -5.82
N GLY A 173 -20.11 11.00 -5.79
CA GLY A 173 -20.26 12.33 -6.39
C GLY A 173 -19.38 13.37 -5.71
N VAL A 174 -19.35 14.58 -6.28
CA VAL A 174 -18.48 15.71 -5.95
C VAL A 174 -18.22 15.86 -4.43
N GLY A 175 -16.94 15.92 -4.02
CA GLY A 175 -16.51 16.11 -2.64
C GLY A 175 -16.49 14.83 -1.77
N TYR A 176 -17.54 14.00 -1.81
CA TYR A 176 -17.71 12.84 -0.93
C TYR A 176 -16.69 11.70 -1.14
N ASP A 177 -16.04 11.68 -2.31
CA ASP A 177 -15.07 10.65 -2.65
C ASP A 177 -13.63 10.98 -2.20
N GLN A 178 -13.35 12.24 -1.83
CA GLN A 178 -12.02 12.63 -1.36
C GLN A 178 -11.81 12.13 0.08
N GLY A 179 -10.74 11.36 0.29
CA GLY A 179 -10.39 10.84 1.61
C GLY A 179 -11.26 9.68 2.13
N PHE A 180 -12.19 9.15 1.33
CA PHE A 180 -13.01 8.01 1.77
C PHE A 180 -12.17 6.72 1.93
N SER A 181 -12.14 6.19 3.15
CA SER A 181 -11.63 4.85 3.47
C SER A 181 -12.80 3.88 3.61
N GLU A 182 -12.89 2.90 2.70
CA GLU A 182 -13.96 1.88 2.70
C GLU A 182 -13.88 0.96 3.92
N ALA A 183 -12.67 0.60 4.36
CA ALA A 183 -12.46 -0.18 5.56
C ALA A 183 -12.93 0.58 6.81
N GLU A 184 -12.48 1.83 6.97
CA GLU A 184 -12.86 2.67 8.12
C GLU A 184 -14.37 2.93 8.16
N ALA A 185 -15.01 3.14 7.01
CA ALA A 185 -16.45 3.35 6.94
C ALA A 185 -17.23 2.09 7.35
N LEU A 186 -16.83 0.91 6.86
CA LEU A 186 -17.49 -0.35 7.23
C LEU A 186 -17.27 -0.70 8.70
N GLU A 187 -16.05 -0.52 9.20
CA GLU A 187 -15.72 -0.80 10.60
C GLU A 187 -16.38 0.21 11.55
N SER A 188 -16.19 1.51 11.28
CA SER A 188 -16.58 2.56 12.23
C SER A 188 -18.04 2.96 12.06
N VAL A 189 -18.55 3.09 10.83
CA VAL A 189 -19.91 3.56 10.58
C VAL A 189 -20.90 2.41 10.52
N ALA A 190 -20.59 1.35 9.77
CA ALA A 190 -21.45 0.19 9.66
C ALA A 190 -21.31 -0.80 10.84
N GLN A 191 -20.32 -0.57 11.72
CA GLN A 191 -20.01 -1.45 12.88
C GLN A 191 -19.77 -2.90 12.45
N LEU A 192 -19.18 -3.08 11.27
CA LEU A 192 -18.89 -4.40 10.74
C LEU A 192 -17.54 -4.88 11.30
N THR A 193 -17.61 -5.83 12.24
CA THR A 193 -16.43 -6.52 12.76
C THR A 193 -15.91 -7.51 11.72
N ALA A 194 -14.83 -7.15 11.03
CA ALA A 194 -14.25 -7.97 9.98
C ALA A 194 -12.72 -7.80 9.90
N ILE A 195 -12.05 -8.80 9.33
CA ILE A 195 -10.66 -8.63 8.89
C ILE A 195 -10.68 -8.00 7.50
N TYR A 196 -10.13 -6.79 7.40
CA TYR A 196 -10.09 -6.03 6.14
C TYR A 196 -8.79 -6.29 5.37
N PHE A 197 -8.93 -6.87 4.17
CA PHE A 197 -7.82 -7.01 3.23
C PHE A 197 -7.82 -5.81 2.30
N ILE A 198 -6.92 -4.87 2.57
CA ILE A 198 -6.66 -3.74 1.68
C ILE A 198 -5.71 -4.24 0.58
N GLU A 199 -6.24 -4.43 -0.62
CA GLU A 199 -5.46 -4.89 -1.79
C GLU A 199 -4.23 -4.02 -2.12
N ASN A 200 -4.13 -2.82 -1.56
CA ASN A 200 -3.03 -1.89 -1.76
C ASN A 200 -1.87 -2.07 -0.77
N LEU A 201 -2.03 -2.80 0.34
CA LEU A 201 -0.94 -3.01 1.31
C LEU A 201 -0.30 -4.40 1.20
N VAL A 202 -1.08 -5.44 0.90
CA VAL A 202 -0.58 -6.83 0.91
C VAL A 202 0.32 -7.16 -0.29
N ALA A 203 0.48 -6.25 -1.26
CA ALA A 203 1.33 -6.51 -2.43
C ALA A 203 2.81 -6.13 -2.26
N THR A 204 3.23 -5.56 -1.12
CA THR A 204 4.63 -5.13 -0.95
C THR A 204 5.26 -5.44 0.41
N THR A 205 4.56 -6.07 1.36
CA THR A 205 5.13 -6.38 2.69
C THR A 205 5.02 -7.85 3.09
N ASP A 206 4.27 -8.68 2.36
CA ASP A 206 4.49 -10.11 2.44
C ASP A 206 5.79 -10.38 1.69
N ALA A 207 6.85 -10.34 2.49
CA ALA A 207 8.23 -10.57 2.14
C ALA A 207 8.36 -11.40 0.86
N THR A 208 8.81 -10.77 -0.23
CA THR A 208 9.60 -11.49 -1.23
C THR A 208 10.61 -12.25 -0.41
N SER A 209 10.51 -13.58 -0.43
CA SER A 209 11.47 -14.42 0.28
C SER A 209 12.87 -13.98 -0.17
N PRO A 210 13.91 -14.17 0.64
CA PRO A 210 15.28 -13.89 0.19
C PRO A 210 15.60 -14.50 -1.18
N HIS A 211 14.97 -15.64 -1.49
CA HIS A 211 15.01 -16.29 -2.80
C HIS A 211 14.36 -15.45 -3.93
N ASP A 212 13.16 -14.89 -3.72
CA ASP A 212 12.49 -14.04 -4.71
C ASP A 212 13.29 -12.76 -5.01
N LEU A 213 13.92 -12.18 -3.99
CA LEU A 213 14.82 -11.04 -4.18
C LEU A 213 16.03 -11.38 -5.06
N VAL A 214 16.61 -12.58 -4.89
CA VAL A 214 17.70 -13.06 -5.74
C VAL A 214 17.22 -13.21 -7.19
N CYS A 215 16.07 -13.86 -7.40
CA CYS A 215 15.50 -14.00 -8.75
C CYS A 215 15.21 -12.64 -9.40
N LEU A 216 14.66 -11.68 -8.65
CA LEU A 216 14.42 -10.32 -9.15
C LEU A 216 15.72 -9.58 -9.51
N ARG A 217 16.78 -9.76 -8.72
CA ARG A 217 18.12 -9.19 -8.99
C ARG A 217 18.71 -9.78 -10.27
N GLU A 218 18.64 -11.09 -10.45
CA GLU A 218 19.11 -11.78 -11.65
C GLU A 218 18.33 -11.37 -12.91
N GLN A 219 17.01 -11.29 -12.80
CA GLN A 219 16.14 -10.81 -13.89
C GLN A 219 16.47 -9.37 -14.26
N ASN A 220 16.58 -8.46 -13.28
CA ASN A 220 16.92 -7.06 -13.54
C ASN A 220 18.34 -6.92 -14.14
N SER A 221 19.31 -7.69 -13.65
CA SER A 221 20.67 -7.73 -14.22
C SER A 221 20.65 -8.15 -15.69
N THR A 222 19.87 -9.18 -16.03
CA THR A 222 19.66 -9.62 -17.40
C THR A 222 19.00 -8.53 -18.26
N LEU A 223 17.94 -7.88 -17.77
CA LEU A 223 17.30 -6.76 -18.47
C LEU A 223 18.27 -5.61 -18.72
N CYS A 224 19.07 -5.24 -17.71
CA CYS A 224 20.08 -4.20 -17.84
C CYS A 224 21.11 -4.55 -18.92
N LYS A 225 21.58 -5.80 -18.95
CA LYS A 225 22.54 -6.28 -19.95
C LYS A 225 21.96 -6.21 -21.37
N GLU A 226 20.76 -6.73 -21.57
CA GLU A 226 20.11 -6.77 -22.89
C GLU A 226 19.76 -5.37 -23.41
N LEU A 227 19.26 -4.47 -22.54
CA LEU A 227 18.97 -3.09 -22.92
C LEU A 227 20.22 -2.30 -23.30
N LYS A 228 21.36 -2.57 -22.64
CA LYS A 228 22.65 -1.96 -22.98
C LYS A 228 23.17 -2.34 -24.36
N GLN A 229 22.69 -3.43 -24.95
CA GLN A 229 23.11 -3.88 -26.28
C GLN A 229 22.25 -3.28 -27.41
N LEU A 230 21.13 -2.63 -27.09
CA LEU A 230 20.26 -2.06 -28.11
C LEU A 230 20.93 -0.85 -28.76
N PRO A 231 21.01 -0.76 -30.09
CA PRO A 231 21.66 0.36 -30.77
C PRO A 231 20.89 1.68 -30.60
N HIS A 232 19.56 1.58 -30.46
CA HIS A 232 18.67 2.72 -30.27
C HIS A 232 17.59 2.39 -29.25
N LEU A 233 17.16 3.41 -28.51
CA LEU A 233 16.04 3.37 -27.57
C LEU A 233 14.98 4.38 -27.99
N LEU A 234 13.70 3.99 -28.00
CA LEU A 234 12.60 4.91 -28.20
C LEU A 234 12.26 5.61 -26.88
N VAL A 235 12.95 6.72 -26.60
CA VAL A 235 12.77 7.47 -25.36
C VAL A 235 11.54 8.37 -25.45
N LYS A 236 10.66 8.28 -24.45
CA LYS A 236 9.44 9.08 -24.31
C LYS A 236 9.62 10.27 -23.39
N SER A 237 10.29 10.09 -22.26
CA SER A 237 10.56 11.17 -21.31
C SER A 237 11.81 10.88 -20.50
N CYS A 238 12.42 11.94 -19.96
CA CYS A 238 13.62 11.86 -19.13
C CYS A 238 13.50 12.92 -18.02
N HIS A 239 13.69 12.50 -16.77
CA HIS A 239 13.51 13.33 -15.58
C HIS A 239 14.69 13.12 -14.63
N LEU A 240 15.27 14.21 -14.13
CA LEU A 240 16.20 14.17 -13.00
C LEU A 240 15.40 13.84 -11.75
N ILE A 241 15.82 12.90 -10.91
CA ILE A 241 15.10 12.55 -9.67
C ILE A 241 16.00 12.57 -8.44
N GLY A 242 17.30 12.79 -8.60
CA GLY A 242 18.24 12.80 -7.50
C GLY A 242 19.64 13.24 -7.89
N GLY A 243 20.50 13.42 -6.89
CA GLY A 243 21.88 13.82 -7.07
C GLY A 243 22.74 13.58 -5.83
N THR A 244 24.05 13.54 -6.01
CA THR A 244 25.00 13.34 -4.92
C THR A 244 25.19 14.61 -4.12
N ARG A 245 25.25 14.50 -2.79
CA ARG A 245 25.63 15.57 -1.87
C ARG A 245 27.15 15.76 -1.80
N VAL A 246 27.58 16.79 -1.08
CA VAL A 246 29.00 17.07 -0.80
C VAL A 246 29.69 15.91 -0.08
N ASP A 247 28.96 15.20 0.77
CA ASP A 247 29.45 14.03 1.53
C ASP A 247 29.51 12.73 0.70
N GLY A 248 29.14 12.77 -0.59
CA GLY A 248 29.11 11.61 -1.47
C GLY A 248 27.83 10.77 -1.39
N THR A 249 26.89 11.09 -0.49
CA THR A 249 25.61 10.37 -0.39
C THR A 249 24.67 10.76 -1.51
N LEU A 250 23.98 9.78 -2.10
CA LEU A 250 22.98 10.02 -3.14
C LEU A 250 21.63 10.33 -2.50
N GLN A 251 21.02 11.45 -2.87
CA GLN A 251 19.65 11.77 -2.47
C GLN A 251 18.71 11.59 -3.66
N VAL A 252 17.60 10.89 -3.44
CA VAL A 252 16.62 10.55 -4.48
C VAL A 252 15.22 10.93 -4.01
N ASN A 253 14.46 11.58 -4.87
CA ASN A 253 13.07 11.92 -4.61
C ASN A 253 12.13 11.06 -5.45
N ILE A 254 11.16 10.46 -4.77
CA ILE A 254 10.17 9.58 -5.37
C ILE A 254 8.78 10.18 -5.11
N ALA A 255 8.29 10.95 -6.08
CA ALA A 255 6.93 11.46 -6.08
C ALA A 255 5.94 10.40 -6.58
N ARG A 256 4.75 10.31 -5.97
CA ARG A 256 3.70 9.39 -6.42
C ARG A 256 3.17 9.83 -7.78
N ARG A 257 3.34 8.94 -8.76
CA ARG A 257 3.10 9.00 -10.22
C ARG A 257 1.81 9.66 -10.78
N ASN A 258 0.92 10.23 -9.97
CA ASN A 258 -0.33 10.81 -10.46
C ASN A 258 -0.25 12.30 -10.80
N ASP A 259 0.80 13.00 -10.38
CA ASP A 259 1.02 14.37 -10.81
C ASP A 259 1.80 14.38 -12.13
N ARG A 260 1.06 14.27 -13.24
CA ARG A 260 1.60 14.55 -14.58
C ARG A 260 1.94 16.04 -14.66
N CYS A 261 3.11 16.45 -14.17
CA CYS A 261 3.68 17.74 -14.54
C CYS A 261 4.18 17.68 -15.98
N LEU A 262 3.28 18.01 -16.91
CA LEU A 262 3.65 18.40 -18.26
C LEU A 262 4.20 19.82 -18.20
N VAL A 263 5.51 19.99 -18.33
CA VAL A 263 6.10 21.31 -18.58
C VAL A 263 6.37 21.46 -20.07
N LYS A 264 5.76 22.49 -20.67
CA LYS A 264 6.11 22.97 -22.00
C LYS A 264 7.49 23.63 -21.93
N ILE A 265 8.44 23.16 -22.73
CA ILE A 265 9.68 23.88 -23.03
C ILE A 265 9.44 24.63 -24.35
N GLY A 266 9.49 25.97 -24.29
CA GLY A 266 8.85 26.91 -25.22
C GLY A 266 9.43 27.04 -26.63
N ASP A 267 8.77 27.91 -27.42
CA ASP A 267 9.23 28.39 -28.72
C ASP A 267 10.23 29.55 -28.55
N GLY A 268 11.43 29.43 -29.12
CA GLY A 268 12.37 30.55 -29.27
C GLY A 268 13.83 30.19 -28.93
N ALA A 269 14.72 30.31 -29.92
CA ALA A 269 16.10 29.87 -29.93
C ALA A 269 17.05 30.66 -29.01
N ILE A 270 17.96 29.98 -28.28
CA ILE A 270 19.14 30.61 -27.65
C ILE A 270 20.37 29.70 -27.72
N VAL A 271 21.50 30.37 -28.00
CA VAL A 271 22.90 29.96 -28.09
C VAL A 271 23.46 29.51 -26.73
N ALA A 272 24.45 28.62 -26.73
CA ALA A 272 24.85 27.74 -25.64
C ALA A 272 25.41 28.36 -24.33
N ASN A 273 25.30 29.67 -24.08
CA ASN A 273 25.91 30.32 -22.89
C ASN A 273 24.95 30.88 -21.84
N ASP A 274 23.63 30.94 -22.07
CA ASP A 274 22.69 31.53 -21.10
C ASP A 274 21.54 30.57 -20.75
N LEU A 275 21.84 29.50 -20.02
CA LEU A 275 20.84 28.87 -19.16
C LEU A 275 21.03 29.42 -17.76
N SER A 276 20.22 30.40 -17.39
CA SER A 276 20.11 30.83 -15.98
C SER A 276 19.74 29.61 -15.12
N GLN A 277 20.19 29.61 -13.86
CA GLN A 277 19.95 28.56 -12.87
C GLN A 277 18.44 28.21 -12.73
N GLU A 278 17.57 29.14 -13.11
CA GLU A 278 16.11 29.02 -13.13
C GLU A 278 15.55 28.34 -14.40
N GLN A 279 16.26 28.37 -15.53
CA GLN A 279 15.81 27.76 -16.80
C GLN A 279 16.17 26.27 -16.95
N ILE A 280 17.02 25.75 -16.07
CA ILE A 280 17.31 24.31 -15.95
C ILE A 280 16.13 23.55 -15.31
N MET A 281 15.20 24.25 -14.67
CA MET A 281 14.23 23.69 -13.71
C MET A 281 12.81 23.49 -14.27
N GLY A 282 12.65 23.47 -15.59
CA GLY A 282 11.35 23.36 -16.25
C GLY A 282 10.83 21.93 -16.44
N ILE A 283 10.67 21.14 -15.36
CA ILE A 283 9.73 20.01 -15.15
C ILE A 283 9.45 20.02 -13.63
N SER A 284 8.46 19.33 -13.03
CA SER A 284 8.44 19.15 -11.55
C SER A 284 9.11 17.84 -11.10
N PRO A 285 10.41 17.60 -11.33
CA PRO A 285 11.28 17.03 -10.34
C PRO A 285 11.78 18.14 -9.40
N VAL A 286 12.32 17.70 -8.28
CA VAL A 286 12.72 18.51 -7.15
C VAL A 286 13.48 19.75 -7.58
N ALA A 287 12.99 20.92 -7.19
CA ALA A 287 13.77 22.14 -7.32
C ALA A 287 15.07 21.97 -6.52
N GLU A 288 16.20 22.51 -6.97
CA GLU A 288 17.46 22.51 -6.20
C GLU A 288 17.26 23.08 -4.77
N CYS A 289 16.26 23.97 -4.60
CA CYS A 289 15.84 24.48 -3.29
C CYS A 289 15.02 23.50 -2.43
N GLN A 290 14.47 22.43 -3.01
CA GLN A 290 13.63 21.44 -2.32
C GLN A 290 14.42 20.25 -1.77
N ILE A 291 15.69 20.09 -2.16
CA ILE A 291 16.61 19.15 -1.49
C ILE A 291 17.84 19.92 -1.01
N PRO A 292 17.97 20.15 0.30
CA PRO A 292 19.14 20.81 0.85
C PRO A 292 20.42 20.06 0.47
N SER A 293 21.41 20.81 -0.04
CA SER A 293 22.80 20.34 -0.18
C SER A 293 23.11 19.35 -1.33
N ILE A 294 22.29 19.25 -2.38
CA ILE A 294 22.72 18.53 -3.60
C ILE A 294 23.86 19.30 -4.28
N LEU A 295 24.91 18.61 -4.71
CA LEU A 295 25.94 19.21 -5.54
C LEU A 295 25.38 19.57 -6.91
N HIS A 296 25.81 20.72 -7.43
CA HIS A 296 25.57 21.08 -8.83
C HIS A 296 25.89 19.87 -9.75
N PRO A 297 25.10 19.59 -10.81
CA PRO A 297 25.26 18.38 -11.64
C PRO A 297 26.66 18.15 -12.25
N THR A 298 27.48 19.20 -12.31
CA THR A 298 28.88 19.14 -12.78
C THR A 298 29.88 18.70 -11.71
N LYS A 299 29.45 18.58 -10.45
CA LYS A 299 30.28 18.24 -9.28
C LYS A 299 29.90 16.90 -8.64
N GLY A 300 28.64 16.46 -8.78
CA GLY A 300 28.13 15.20 -8.22
C GLY A 300 27.48 14.30 -9.29
N GLN A 301 27.29 13.02 -8.98
CA GLN A 301 26.51 12.16 -9.85
C GLN A 301 25.05 12.61 -9.85
N THR A 302 24.36 12.44 -10.97
CA THR A 302 22.93 12.73 -11.08
C THR A 302 22.15 11.46 -11.36
N PHE A 303 20.95 11.37 -10.79
CA PHE A 303 20.10 10.18 -10.92
C PHE A 303 18.86 10.50 -11.74
N TRP A 304 18.67 9.76 -12.82
CA TRP A 304 17.68 10.05 -13.85
C TRP A 304 16.71 8.90 -14.06
N VAL A 305 15.46 9.25 -14.35
CA VAL A 305 14.40 8.33 -14.78
C VAL A 305 14.15 8.56 -16.26
N VAL A 306 14.44 7.56 -17.08
CA VAL A 306 14.22 7.58 -18.53
C VAL A 306 13.10 6.61 -18.88
N THR A 307 11.96 7.10 -19.35
CA THR A 307 10.87 6.24 -19.80
C THR A 307 11.00 5.97 -21.28
N CYS A 308 11.07 4.70 -21.65
CA CYS A 308 11.23 4.22 -23.02
C CYS A 308 10.03 3.36 -23.45
N LYS A 309 9.87 3.21 -24.76
CA LYS A 309 9.05 2.17 -25.38
C LYS A 309 9.98 1.13 -26.02
N LEU A 310 9.64 -0.15 -25.89
CA LEU A 310 10.31 -1.21 -26.63
C LEU A 310 9.45 -1.57 -27.83
N PRO A 311 9.84 -1.20 -29.06
CA PRO A 311 9.05 -1.52 -30.23
C PRO A 311 9.09 -3.04 -30.50
N ARG A 312 7.99 -3.56 -31.05
CA ARG A 312 7.79 -5.00 -31.26
C ARG A 312 8.92 -5.68 -32.03
N ASN A 313 9.48 -5.01 -33.04
CA ASN A 313 10.59 -5.53 -33.83
C ASN A 313 11.86 -5.76 -32.98
N VAL A 314 12.16 -4.87 -32.03
CA VAL A 314 13.29 -5.04 -31.09
C VAL A 314 13.07 -6.26 -30.19
N LEU A 315 11.85 -6.45 -29.68
CA LEU A 315 11.50 -7.64 -28.88
C LEU A 315 11.49 -8.93 -29.71
N GLN A 316 11.22 -8.87 -31.00
CA GLN A 316 11.28 -10.03 -31.88
C GLN A 316 12.72 -10.43 -32.22
N GLN A 317 13.61 -9.44 -32.35
CA GLN A 317 15.04 -9.66 -32.65
C GLN A 317 15.84 -10.06 -31.41
N ASN A 318 15.47 -9.58 -30.21
CA ASN A 318 16.12 -9.93 -28.96
C ASN A 318 15.27 -10.93 -28.16
N THR A 319 15.53 -12.22 -28.38
CA THR A 319 14.83 -13.32 -27.70
C THR A 319 15.09 -13.37 -26.21
N ALA A 320 16.29 -12.99 -25.75
CA ALA A 320 16.62 -12.91 -24.32
C ALA A 320 15.74 -11.87 -23.62
N LEU A 321 15.69 -10.65 -24.15
CA LEU A 321 14.83 -9.58 -23.64
C LEU A 321 13.35 -9.98 -23.66
N LYS A 322 12.89 -10.64 -24.74
CA LYS A 322 11.51 -11.14 -24.81
C LYS A 322 11.20 -12.18 -23.73
N ASN A 323 12.12 -13.12 -23.48
CA ASN A 323 11.95 -14.19 -22.51
C ASN A 323 11.98 -13.64 -21.08
N THR A 324 12.90 -12.73 -20.76
CA THR A 324 12.98 -12.10 -19.43
C THR A 324 11.75 -11.27 -19.10
N LEU A 325 11.08 -10.70 -20.11
CA LEU A 325 9.85 -9.94 -19.91
C LEU A 325 8.60 -10.83 -19.79
N GLU A 326 8.74 -12.16 -19.95
CA GLU A 326 7.69 -13.20 -19.95
C GLU A 326 6.40 -12.79 -20.64
N PHE A 327 6.49 -12.11 -21.80
CA PHE A 327 5.30 -11.69 -22.53
C PHE A 327 4.56 -12.90 -23.09
N LYS A 328 3.41 -13.23 -22.50
CA LYS A 328 2.41 -14.10 -23.14
C LYS A 328 1.98 -13.43 -24.45
N SER A 329 1.97 -14.22 -25.52
CA SER A 329 2.02 -13.80 -26.93
C SER A 329 0.89 -12.89 -27.44
N VAL A 330 -0.13 -12.55 -26.64
CA VAL A 330 -1.41 -12.08 -27.15
C VAL A 330 -1.64 -10.56 -27.00
N ASP A 331 -1.04 -9.87 -26.02
CA ASP A 331 -1.34 -8.44 -25.74
C ASP A 331 -0.14 -7.50 -25.94
N LEU A 332 0.45 -7.49 -27.14
CA LEU A 332 1.69 -6.79 -27.45
C LEU A 332 1.47 -5.37 -28.02
N PHE A 333 1.02 -4.44 -27.18
CA PHE A 333 1.21 -3.01 -27.48
C PHE A 333 2.52 -2.53 -26.85
N ASN A 334 3.58 -2.42 -27.65
CA ASN A 334 4.87 -1.75 -27.37
C ASN A 334 5.11 -1.43 -25.88
N PRO A 335 5.61 -2.39 -25.08
CA PRO A 335 5.68 -2.21 -23.64
C PRO A 335 6.54 -1.02 -23.28
N SER A 336 6.11 -0.28 -22.26
CA SER A 336 6.90 0.82 -21.72
C SER A 336 7.80 0.29 -20.63
N VAL A 337 9.07 0.68 -20.68
CA VAL A 337 10.04 0.43 -19.62
C VAL A 337 10.50 1.75 -19.03
N THR A 338 10.82 1.76 -17.75
CA THR A 338 11.45 2.89 -17.08
C THR A 338 12.85 2.48 -16.65
N LEU A 339 13.83 3.25 -17.07
CA LEU A 339 15.24 3.06 -16.81
C LEU A 339 15.66 4.04 -15.72
N TYR A 340 16.35 3.55 -14.71
CA TYR A 340 16.94 4.35 -13.64
C TYR A 340 18.44 4.42 -13.89
N CYS A 341 18.96 5.61 -14.15
CA CYS A 341 20.31 5.82 -14.65
C CYS A 341 21.09 6.77 -13.74
N LEU A 342 22.29 6.37 -13.34
CA LEU A 342 23.30 7.25 -12.73
C LEU A 342 24.17 7.86 -13.83
N VAL A 343 24.33 9.18 -13.82
CA VAL A 343 25.14 9.91 -14.79
C VAL A 343 26.28 10.59 -14.05
N ASN A 344 27.52 10.21 -14.42
CA ASN A 344 28.72 10.82 -13.86
C ASN A 344 28.85 12.28 -14.34
N PRO A 345 29.42 13.18 -13.53
CA PRO A 345 29.59 14.59 -13.89
C PRO A 345 30.31 14.80 -15.22
N THR A 346 31.33 13.97 -15.51
CA THR A 346 32.13 14.00 -16.75
C THR A 346 31.33 13.68 -18.01
N HIS A 347 30.19 13.01 -17.87
CA HIS A 347 29.32 12.60 -18.99
C HIS A 347 27.99 13.37 -19.03
N TYR A 348 27.75 14.25 -18.06
CA TYR A 348 26.49 14.98 -17.91
C TYR A 348 26.10 15.76 -19.17
N SER A 349 27.01 16.56 -19.73
CA SER A 349 26.74 17.37 -20.92
C SER A 349 26.39 16.50 -22.14
N LYS A 350 27.13 15.40 -22.35
CA LYS A 350 26.87 14.44 -23.44
C LYS A 350 25.52 13.75 -23.25
N PHE A 351 25.20 13.34 -22.02
CA PHE A 351 23.90 12.73 -21.71
C PHE A 351 22.74 13.70 -21.96
N LEU A 352 22.83 14.95 -21.51
CA LEU A 352 21.80 15.97 -21.74
C LEU A 352 21.57 16.23 -23.23
N GLU A 353 22.66 16.32 -24.00
CA GLU A 353 22.58 16.56 -25.44
C GLU A 353 21.96 15.37 -26.19
N CYS A 354 22.37 14.15 -25.84
CA CYS A 354 21.85 12.94 -26.46
C CYS A 354 20.39 12.67 -26.09
N VAL A 355 20.03 12.80 -24.81
CA VAL A 355 18.72 12.36 -24.29
C VAL A 355 17.78 13.54 -24.08
N CYS A 356 18.10 14.48 -23.19
CA CYS A 356 17.16 15.52 -22.76
C CYS A 356 16.79 16.51 -23.87
N LYS A 357 17.75 16.93 -24.71
CA LYS A 357 17.46 17.86 -25.81
C LYS A 357 16.55 17.22 -26.87
N LYS A 358 16.61 15.90 -27.06
CA LYS A 358 15.83 15.16 -28.08
C LYS A 358 14.44 14.72 -27.60
N THR A 359 14.19 14.70 -26.28
CA THR A 359 12.92 14.26 -25.68
C THR A 359 11.88 15.36 -25.48
N LYS A 360 12.08 16.56 -26.04
CA LYS A 360 11.19 17.73 -25.84
C LYS A 360 9.77 17.60 -26.42
N ARG A 361 9.38 16.48 -27.04
CA ARG A 361 8.09 16.31 -27.73
C ARG A 361 7.22 15.23 -27.08
N PHE A 362 5.90 15.32 -27.24
CA PHE A 362 4.92 14.34 -26.75
C PHE A 362 5.02 12.94 -27.39
N TYR A 363 5.98 12.74 -28.29
CA TYR A 363 6.20 11.51 -29.05
C TYR A 363 7.49 10.84 -28.60
N SER A 364 7.55 9.51 -28.71
CA SER A 364 8.78 8.78 -28.47
C SER A 364 9.78 9.06 -29.59
N THR A 365 10.99 9.49 -29.23
CA THR A 365 12.08 9.77 -30.18
C THR A 365 13.09 8.64 -30.13
N SER A 366 13.57 8.18 -31.30
CA SER A 366 14.67 7.22 -31.38
C SER A 366 15.98 7.92 -31.01
N ILE A 367 16.61 7.49 -29.92
CA ILE A 367 17.87 8.03 -29.42
C ILE A 367 18.93 6.93 -29.53
N PRO A 368 20.13 7.21 -30.08
CA PRO A 368 21.25 6.29 -29.99
C PRO A 368 21.48 5.83 -28.56
N ASN A 369 22.01 4.63 -28.39
CA ASN A 369 22.41 4.12 -27.09
C ASN A 369 23.28 5.15 -26.35
N PHE A 370 22.90 5.46 -25.11
CA PHE A 370 23.55 6.49 -24.28
C PHE A 370 24.19 5.89 -23.02
N PHE A 371 24.29 4.56 -22.92
CA PHE A 371 24.85 3.90 -21.74
C PHE A 371 26.37 4.05 -21.61
N ASP A 372 27.06 4.51 -22.65
CA ASP A 372 28.45 4.98 -22.53
C ASP A 372 28.58 6.26 -21.69
N SER A 373 27.46 6.96 -21.46
CA SER A 373 27.38 8.21 -20.71
C SER A 373 26.55 8.08 -19.44
N ALA A 374 25.96 6.90 -19.19
CA ALA A 374 25.07 6.66 -18.06
C ALA A 374 25.13 5.20 -17.59
N SER A 375 25.31 5.01 -16.29
CA SER A 375 25.22 3.71 -15.62
C SER A 375 23.77 3.35 -15.37
N LEU A 376 23.26 2.35 -16.09
CA LEU A 376 21.92 1.79 -15.84
C LEU A 376 21.92 1.00 -14.52
N VAL A 377 21.11 1.45 -13.56
CA VAL A 377 20.98 0.89 -12.20
C VAL A 377 19.82 -0.10 -12.12
N TYR A 378 18.65 0.28 -12.62
CA TYR A 378 17.43 -0.52 -12.50
C TYR A 378 16.51 -0.35 -13.72
N VAL A 379 15.79 -1.41 -14.07
CA VAL A 379 14.83 -1.43 -15.17
C VAL A 379 13.47 -1.89 -14.65
N ARG A 380 12.49 -1.00 -14.73
CA ARG A 380 11.09 -1.31 -14.43
C ARG A 380 10.30 -1.53 -15.70
N VAL A 381 9.58 -2.65 -15.76
CA VAL A 381 8.70 -2.99 -16.88
C VAL A 381 7.26 -2.64 -16.50
N HIS A 382 6.59 -1.79 -17.28
CA HIS A 382 5.18 -1.46 -17.02
C HIS A 382 4.29 -2.49 -17.72
N ARG A 383 3.82 -3.49 -16.95
CA ARG A 383 2.70 -4.35 -17.37
C ARG A 383 1.37 -3.63 -17.08
N ILE A 384 0.40 -3.78 -17.98
CA ILE A 384 -0.90 -3.10 -17.93
C ILE A 384 -1.66 -3.40 -16.62
N ASP A 385 -1.51 -4.61 -16.07
CA ASP A 385 -2.33 -5.05 -14.92
C ASP A 385 -1.60 -5.04 -13.56
N ALA A 386 -0.27 -4.98 -13.53
CA ALA A 386 0.52 -5.09 -12.29
C ALA A 386 1.20 -3.78 -11.85
N ALA A 387 1.24 -2.76 -12.72
CA ALA A 387 2.07 -1.56 -12.48
C ALA A 387 1.65 -0.72 -11.27
N THR A 388 0.41 -0.86 -10.77
CA THR A 388 -0.12 -0.02 -9.68
C THR A 388 0.35 -0.43 -8.29
N LYS A 389 0.93 -1.63 -8.13
CA LYS A 389 1.35 -2.19 -6.83
C LYS A 389 2.86 -2.11 -6.59
N PHE A 390 3.63 -1.62 -7.55
CA PHE A 390 5.08 -1.63 -7.48
C PHE A 390 5.61 -0.44 -6.66
N ASN A 391 6.47 -0.73 -5.67
CA ASN A 391 7.15 0.27 -4.85
C ASN A 391 8.56 0.53 -5.41
N ASP A 392 8.76 1.70 -6.02
CA ASP A 392 10.07 2.08 -6.60
C ASP A 392 11.18 2.19 -5.55
N VAL A 393 10.85 2.56 -4.30
CA VAL A 393 11.82 2.67 -3.19
C VAL A 393 12.40 1.30 -2.89
N PHE A 394 11.53 0.31 -2.67
CA PHE A 394 11.92 -1.08 -2.39
C PHE A 394 12.77 -1.65 -3.53
N ALA A 395 12.37 -1.41 -4.77
CA ALA A 395 13.14 -1.92 -5.91
C ALA A 395 14.53 -1.28 -6.02
N LEU A 396 14.64 0.04 -5.80
CA LEU A 396 15.94 0.72 -5.84
C LEU A 396 16.83 0.31 -4.66
N GLN A 397 16.25 0.20 -3.47
CA GLN A 397 16.97 -0.18 -2.26
C GLN A 397 17.37 -1.66 -2.27
N ASP A 398 16.43 -2.57 -2.47
CA ASP A 398 16.64 -3.99 -2.23
C ASP A 398 17.04 -4.76 -3.49
N VAL A 399 16.50 -4.39 -4.66
CA VAL A 399 16.85 -5.06 -5.93
C VAL A 399 18.09 -4.42 -6.54
N ALA A 400 18.15 -3.10 -6.61
CA ALA A 400 19.29 -2.40 -7.19
C ALA A 400 20.43 -2.14 -6.19
N GLN A 401 20.21 -2.37 -4.89
CA GLN A 401 21.20 -2.13 -3.83
C GLN A 401 21.73 -0.69 -3.85
N LEU A 402 20.86 0.27 -4.20
CA LEU A 402 21.23 1.67 -4.29
C LEU A 402 21.37 2.25 -2.88
N SER A 403 22.60 2.63 -2.52
CA SER A 403 22.86 3.38 -1.30
C SER A 403 22.45 4.84 -1.50
N ALA A 404 21.24 5.17 -1.04
CA ALA A 404 20.67 6.50 -1.17
C ALA A 404 19.71 6.84 -0.02
N ASP A 405 19.53 8.14 0.19
CA ASP A 405 18.47 8.73 0.99
C ASP A 405 17.27 9.00 0.10
N PHE A 406 16.16 8.29 0.33
CA PHE A 406 14.94 8.40 -0.47
C PHE A 406 13.92 9.30 0.23
N PHE A 407 13.56 10.40 -0.42
CA PHE A 407 12.46 11.28 -0.01
C PHE A 407 11.19 10.87 -0.74
N VAL A 408 10.24 10.31 -0.01
CA VAL A 408 8.98 9.79 -0.55
C VAL A 408 7.85 10.72 -0.20
N GLU A 409 7.10 11.18 -1.19
CA GLU A 409 5.91 12.02 -0.94
C GLU A 409 4.77 11.14 -0.43
N SER A 410 4.41 11.29 0.85
CA SER A 410 3.43 10.42 1.53
C SER A 410 1.98 10.78 1.15
N SER A 411 1.68 12.07 1.06
CA SER A 411 0.40 12.66 0.60
C SER A 411 0.48 14.19 0.62
N ARG A 412 -0.42 14.86 -0.11
CA ARG A 412 -0.67 16.30 0.09
C ARG A 412 -1.62 16.45 1.28
N GLY A 413 -1.24 17.30 2.25
CA GLY A 413 -2.11 17.69 3.34
C GLY A 413 -3.33 18.47 2.83
N LEU A 414 -4.33 18.65 3.71
CA LEU A 414 -5.57 19.39 3.41
C LEU A 414 -5.32 20.83 2.90
N LEU A 415 -4.19 21.43 3.30
CA LEU A 415 -3.76 22.78 2.92
C LEU A 415 -2.85 22.81 1.68
N GLY A 416 -2.64 21.67 1.01
CA GLY A 416 -1.76 21.56 -0.14
C GLY A 416 -0.26 21.46 0.18
N SER A 417 0.11 21.50 1.46
CA SER A 417 1.49 21.23 1.91
C SER A 417 1.90 19.80 1.56
N ARG A 418 3.14 19.63 1.09
CA ARG A 418 3.67 18.31 0.75
C ARG A 418 4.30 17.70 1.99
N LYS A 419 3.93 16.46 2.32
CA LYS A 419 4.53 15.73 3.43
C LYS A 419 5.52 14.70 2.89
N TRP A 420 6.78 14.86 3.27
CA TRP A 420 7.86 13.99 2.85
C TRP A 420 8.22 12.99 3.95
N THR A 421 8.54 11.77 3.54
CA THR A 421 9.06 10.73 4.41
C THR A 421 10.45 10.38 3.95
N LEU A 422 11.43 10.49 4.84
CA LEU A 422 12.80 10.07 4.57
C LEU A 422 12.94 8.57 4.84
N VAL A 423 13.43 7.85 3.85
CA VAL A 423 13.76 6.42 3.91
C VAL A 423 15.24 6.28 3.56
N ARG A 424 16.07 5.92 4.55
CA ARG A 424 17.51 5.73 4.33
C ARG A 424 17.82 4.31 3.88
N SER A 425 18.66 4.16 2.86
CA SER A 425 19.21 2.85 2.48
C SER A 425 20.14 2.33 3.56
N ARG A 426 20.22 1.00 3.69
CA ARG A 426 21.16 0.36 4.61
C ARG A 426 22.57 0.48 4.03
N SER A 427 23.43 1.26 4.69
CA SER A 427 24.88 1.11 4.57
C SER A 427 25.23 -0.30 5.07
N SER A 428 26.02 -1.08 4.31
CA SER A 428 26.35 -2.45 4.69
C SER A 428 27.30 -2.56 5.90
N GLY A 429 27.54 -1.46 6.63
CA GLY A 429 28.47 -1.39 7.76
C GLY A 429 27.82 -1.23 9.14
N ASP A 430 26.56 -0.82 9.23
CA ASP A 430 25.98 -0.37 10.51
C ASP A 430 24.89 -1.32 11.03
N ASN A 431 25.08 -1.86 12.23
CA ASN A 431 24.14 -2.73 12.96
C ASN A 431 22.90 -1.95 13.49
N MET A 432 22.26 -1.13 12.66
CA MET A 432 21.06 -0.39 13.01
C MET A 432 19.80 -1.24 12.72
N PRO A 433 18.75 -1.21 13.57
CA PRO A 433 17.51 -1.94 13.32
C PRO A 433 16.88 -1.53 11.97
N LEU A 434 16.18 -2.49 11.34
CA LEU A 434 15.54 -2.35 10.03
C LEU A 434 14.73 -1.05 9.89
N GLY A 435 15.13 -0.18 8.95
CA GLY A 435 14.28 0.88 8.40
C GLY A 435 13.92 2.01 9.38
N ALA A 436 14.88 2.87 9.72
CA ALA A 436 14.56 4.13 10.38
C ALA A 436 13.77 5.03 9.41
N VAL A 437 12.46 5.13 9.62
CA VAL A 437 11.57 6.01 8.87
C VAL A 437 11.40 7.30 9.67
N GLY A 438 11.83 8.42 9.10
CA GLY A 438 11.67 9.76 9.69
C GLY A 438 10.64 10.58 8.92
N GLU A 439 9.78 11.31 9.65
CA GLU A 439 8.85 12.27 9.06
C GLU A 439 9.50 13.67 9.00
N VAL A 440 9.41 14.34 7.85
CA VAL A 440 9.91 15.71 7.66
C VAL A 440 8.76 16.59 7.15
N SER A 441 8.49 17.70 7.85
CA SER A 441 7.48 18.70 7.49
C SER A 441 8.15 19.97 6.98
N GLU A 442 7.55 20.64 5.99
CA GLU A 442 7.97 21.97 5.53
C GLU A 442 7.60 23.04 6.58
N SER A 443 8.52 23.35 7.50
CA SER A 443 8.54 24.58 8.30
C SER A 443 9.92 25.23 8.20
N GLU A 444 10.00 26.56 8.20
CA GLU A 444 11.28 27.30 8.05
C GLU A 444 12.29 27.09 9.19
N ASP A 445 11.90 26.38 10.26
CA ASP A 445 12.77 25.95 11.35
C ASP A 445 12.87 24.41 11.41
N LEU A 446 14.10 23.89 11.45
CA LEU A 446 14.40 22.46 11.63
C LEU A 446 14.34 22.09 13.12
N PRO A 447 13.57 21.07 13.54
CA PRO A 447 13.77 20.47 14.86
C PRO A 447 14.93 19.46 14.79
N LEU A 448 15.97 19.69 15.59
CA LEU A 448 16.94 18.67 16.00
C LEU A 448 16.27 17.74 17.01
N GLY A 449 15.87 16.54 16.58
CA GLY A 449 15.36 15.50 17.49
C GLY A 449 15.06 14.19 16.77
N ALA A 450 15.73 13.12 17.17
CA ALA A 450 15.38 11.75 16.80
C ALA A 450 14.47 11.14 17.88
N VAL A 451 13.39 10.46 17.47
CA VAL A 451 12.57 9.63 18.34
C VAL A 451 12.95 8.17 18.08
N GLY A 452 13.71 7.59 19.00
CA GLY A 452 14.14 6.19 18.94
C GLY A 452 15.02 5.85 20.14
N GLY A 453 14.77 4.71 20.79
CA GLY A 453 15.64 4.21 21.85
C GLY A 453 16.99 3.79 21.27
N VAL A 454 18.07 4.26 21.87
CA VAL A 454 19.46 3.94 21.50
C VAL A 454 20.02 3.06 22.62
N SER A 455 20.60 1.92 22.24
CA SER A 455 21.43 1.09 23.13
C SER A 455 22.89 1.36 22.78
N GLU A 456 23.68 1.75 23.79
CA GLU A 456 25.15 1.85 23.78
C GLU A 456 25.79 2.66 22.64
N SER A 457 26.10 3.93 22.92
CA SER A 457 27.08 4.72 22.16
C SER A 457 27.71 5.78 23.07
N GLU A 458 29.04 5.96 22.98
CA GLU A 458 29.80 6.91 23.84
C GLU A 458 29.54 8.39 23.52
N ASP A 459 28.84 8.73 22.43
CA ASP A 459 28.53 10.12 22.06
C ASP A 459 27.06 10.28 21.62
N LEU A 460 26.21 10.93 22.44
CA LEU A 460 24.81 11.24 22.12
C LEU A 460 24.63 12.72 21.69
N PRO A 461 23.82 13.00 20.65
CA PRO A 461 23.49 14.38 20.29
C PRO A 461 22.55 15.04 21.30
N LEU A 462 22.71 16.37 21.49
CA LEU A 462 21.81 17.20 22.30
C LEU A 462 20.34 17.04 21.87
N GLY A 463 19.48 16.56 22.77
CA GLY A 463 18.00 16.61 22.62
C GLY A 463 17.27 15.32 22.24
N ALA A 464 17.76 14.13 22.59
CA ALA A 464 17.04 12.87 22.35
C ALA A 464 15.85 12.66 23.31
N VAL A 465 14.72 12.16 22.78
CA VAL A 465 13.56 11.71 23.57
C VAL A 465 13.42 10.19 23.40
N GLY A 466 13.85 9.42 24.40
CA GLY A 466 13.83 7.96 24.42
C GLY A 466 14.43 7.41 25.72
N GLY A 467 14.02 6.21 26.13
CA GLY A 467 14.60 5.53 27.29
C GLY A 467 16.02 5.03 26.97
N VAL A 468 16.98 5.34 27.83
CA VAL A 468 18.37 4.88 27.76
C VAL A 468 18.56 3.82 28.84
N SER A 469 19.14 2.68 28.48
CA SER A 469 19.61 1.66 29.42
C SER A 469 21.13 1.66 29.38
N GLU A 470 21.74 1.99 30.53
CA GLU A 470 23.17 1.99 30.85
C GLU A 470 24.08 2.88 29.97
N SER A 471 24.46 4.05 30.51
CA SER A 471 25.62 4.82 30.07
C SER A 471 26.22 5.56 31.27
N GLU A 472 27.56 5.64 31.36
CA GLU A 472 28.26 6.29 32.49
C GLU A 472 28.19 7.83 32.47
N ASP A 473 27.84 8.44 31.34
CA ASP A 473 27.69 9.89 31.20
C ASP A 473 26.40 10.26 30.45
N LEU A 474 25.55 11.12 31.03
CA LEU A 474 24.31 11.62 30.41
C LEU A 474 24.41 13.12 30.07
N PRO A 475 24.01 13.57 28.86
CA PRO A 475 23.99 15.00 28.54
C PRO A 475 22.84 15.74 29.24
N LEU A 476 23.05 17.04 29.52
CA LEU A 476 22.00 17.94 30.01
C LEU A 476 20.80 17.98 29.04
N GLY A 477 19.62 17.56 29.51
CA GLY A 477 18.33 17.81 28.85
C GLY A 477 17.53 16.60 28.35
N ALA A 478 17.91 15.36 28.67
CA ALA A 478 17.14 14.18 28.29
C ALA A 478 15.79 14.06 29.06
N VAL A 479 14.71 13.70 28.35
CA VAL A 479 13.40 13.39 28.94
C VAL A 479 13.10 11.91 28.72
N GLY A 480 13.32 11.09 29.76
CA GLY A 480 13.09 9.64 29.72
C GLY A 480 13.28 8.98 31.10
N GLY A 481 12.62 7.85 31.35
CA GLY A 481 12.75 7.10 32.60
C GLY A 481 14.06 6.32 32.65
N VAL A 482 14.84 6.53 33.71
CA VAL A 482 16.13 5.84 33.97
C VAL A 482 15.88 4.61 34.83
N SER A 483 16.40 3.46 34.43
CA SER A 483 16.45 2.25 35.27
C SER A 483 17.88 2.07 35.75
N GLU A 484 18.09 2.16 37.06
CA GLU A 484 19.35 1.90 37.79
C GLU A 484 20.55 2.80 37.44
N SER A 485 20.75 3.86 38.24
CA SER A 485 22.07 4.48 38.48
C SER A 485 22.11 4.95 39.95
N GLU A 486 23.27 4.82 40.60
CA GLU A 486 23.45 5.18 42.03
C GLU A 486 23.62 6.69 42.27
N ASP A 487 23.73 7.52 41.23
CA ASP A 487 23.88 8.97 41.36
C ASP A 487 22.91 9.74 40.43
N LEU A 488 22.07 10.62 41.00
CA LEU A 488 21.11 11.46 40.26
C LEU A 488 21.65 12.88 40.07
N PRO A 489 21.73 13.42 38.83
CA PRO A 489 21.98 14.84 38.62
C PRO A 489 20.68 15.66 38.75
N LEU A 490 20.83 16.90 39.25
CA LEU A 490 19.76 17.91 39.32
C LEU A 490 19.24 18.25 37.91
N GLY A 491 18.03 17.79 37.56
CA GLY A 491 17.31 18.26 36.36
C GLY A 491 16.35 17.29 35.67
N ALA A 492 16.32 16.00 36.02
CA ALA A 492 15.42 15.02 35.36
C ALA A 492 13.98 15.06 35.92
N VAL A 493 12.97 15.02 35.02
CA VAL A 493 11.55 14.90 35.39
C VAL A 493 11.03 13.54 34.92
N GLY A 494 10.94 12.56 35.84
CA GLY A 494 10.41 11.22 35.56
C GLY A 494 10.25 10.36 36.82
N GLY A 495 9.16 9.60 36.92
CA GLY A 495 8.77 8.85 38.11
C GLY A 495 9.67 7.65 38.43
N VAL A 496 10.07 7.53 39.70
CA VAL A 496 10.91 6.45 40.23
C VAL A 496 10.02 5.31 40.76
N SER A 497 10.30 4.07 40.35
CA SER A 497 9.71 2.86 40.95
C SER A 497 10.80 2.10 41.70
N VAL A 498 10.77 2.17 43.04
CA VAL A 498 11.75 1.51 43.91
C VAL A 498 11.24 0.12 44.31
N ARG A 499 12.03 -0.92 44.07
CA ARG A 499 11.80 -2.26 44.64
C ARG A 499 13.03 -2.66 45.47
N SER A 500 12.84 -2.78 46.78
CA SER A 500 13.88 -3.03 47.78
C SER A 500 14.56 -4.41 47.63
N THR A 501 15.87 -4.40 47.81
CA THR A 501 16.83 -5.51 47.75
C THR A 501 16.80 -6.41 49.00
N VAL A 502 17.12 -7.71 48.81
CA VAL A 502 17.81 -8.53 49.82
C VAL A 502 18.91 -9.36 49.15
N ARG A 503 20.12 -9.19 49.68
CA ARG A 503 21.41 -9.85 49.39
C ARG A 503 21.35 -11.38 49.24
N CYS A 504 22.18 -11.92 48.35
CA CYS A 504 23.31 -12.80 48.73
C CYS A 504 24.27 -13.09 47.55
N ARG A 505 25.56 -12.88 47.83
CA ARG A 505 26.74 -13.03 46.97
C ARG A 505 27.05 -14.51 46.64
N GLU A 506 27.33 -14.76 45.36
CA GLU A 506 28.62 -15.32 44.90
C GLU A 506 29.06 -16.70 45.41
N ARG A 507 28.52 -17.77 44.79
CA ARG A 507 29.20 -19.08 44.54
C ARG A 507 28.26 -20.09 43.86
N MET A 508 27.84 -19.86 42.63
CA MET A 508 27.14 -20.93 41.88
C MET A 508 27.12 -20.73 40.35
N ARG A 509 28.22 -20.22 39.77
CA ARG A 509 28.28 -19.89 38.34
C ARG A 509 28.56 -21.06 37.38
N LEU A 510 28.62 -22.32 37.85
CA LEU A 510 28.93 -23.45 36.94
C LEU A 510 28.08 -24.72 37.10
N VAL A 511 26.97 -24.70 37.85
CA VAL A 511 26.05 -25.87 37.95
C VAL A 511 24.56 -25.50 37.78
N ILE A 512 24.21 -24.22 37.63
CA ILE A 512 22.80 -23.79 37.55
C ILE A 512 22.23 -23.74 36.12
N GLU A 513 23.04 -23.53 35.08
CA GLU A 513 22.50 -23.38 33.71
C GLU A 513 21.85 -24.66 33.13
N GLU A 514 22.21 -25.86 33.61
CA GLU A 514 21.60 -27.09 33.10
C GLU A 514 20.41 -27.62 33.94
N ARG A 515 20.25 -27.16 35.19
CA ARG A 515 19.20 -27.65 36.11
C ARG A 515 17.95 -26.76 36.19
N THR A 516 18.04 -25.46 35.86
CA THR A 516 16.86 -24.56 35.84
C THR A 516 16.00 -24.76 34.60
N GLY A 517 16.59 -25.09 33.45
CA GLY A 517 15.84 -25.44 32.24
C GLY A 517 14.97 -26.68 32.42
N ARG A 518 15.51 -27.76 33.00
CA ARG A 518 14.72 -28.99 33.24
C ARG A 518 13.63 -28.81 34.29
N ARG A 519 13.89 -28.10 35.40
CA ARG A 519 12.86 -27.85 36.43
C ARG A 519 11.75 -26.92 35.95
N GLN A 520 12.05 -25.88 35.15
CA GLN A 520 11.00 -25.03 34.59
C GLN A 520 10.16 -25.78 33.56
N THR A 521 10.78 -26.65 32.75
CA THR A 521 10.05 -27.48 31.78
C THR A 521 9.17 -28.50 32.48
N GLU A 522 9.63 -29.09 33.59
CA GLU A 522 8.86 -30.06 34.38
C GLU A 522 7.73 -29.39 35.17
N ILE A 523 7.94 -28.21 35.75
CA ILE A 523 6.88 -27.43 36.40
C ILE A 523 5.82 -26.99 35.39
N VAL A 524 6.22 -26.56 34.18
CA VAL A 524 5.28 -26.20 33.10
C VAL A 524 4.54 -27.45 32.62
N ARG A 525 5.21 -28.59 32.48
CA ARG A 525 4.59 -29.87 32.08
C ARG A 525 3.59 -30.37 33.12
N THR A 526 3.92 -30.34 34.41
CA THR A 526 3.01 -30.74 35.49
C THR A 526 1.83 -29.77 35.59
N ARG A 527 2.04 -28.46 35.40
CA ARG A 527 0.94 -27.48 35.37
C ARG A 527 0.02 -27.67 34.16
N LEU A 528 0.56 -27.98 32.99
CA LEU A 528 -0.23 -28.29 31.80
C LEU A 528 -0.99 -29.61 31.91
N GLN A 529 -0.39 -30.63 32.53
CA GLN A 529 -1.07 -31.90 32.82
C GLN A 529 -2.22 -31.71 33.83
N ASN A 530 -1.99 -30.93 34.89
CA ASN A 530 -3.06 -30.60 35.84
C ASN A 530 -4.17 -29.76 35.18
N LEU A 531 -3.82 -28.84 34.26
CA LEU A 531 -4.80 -28.07 33.50
C LEU A 531 -5.63 -28.97 32.58
N SER A 532 -4.99 -29.96 31.93
CA SER A 532 -5.65 -30.95 31.08
C SER A 532 -6.63 -31.82 31.89
N ILE A 533 -6.25 -32.26 33.09
CA ILE A 533 -7.11 -33.05 33.97
C ILE A 533 -8.30 -32.20 34.47
N CYS A 534 -8.07 -30.91 34.79
CA CYS A 534 -9.14 -30.00 35.18
C CYS A 534 -10.11 -29.72 34.02
N LEU A 535 -9.61 -29.59 32.78
CA LEU A 535 -10.42 -29.42 31.58
C LEU A 535 -11.24 -30.67 31.26
N GLU A 536 -10.67 -31.87 31.37
CA GLU A 536 -11.43 -33.12 31.20
C GLU A 536 -12.52 -33.28 32.27
N HIS A 537 -12.24 -32.90 33.51
CA HIS A 537 -13.24 -32.91 34.57
C HIS A 537 -14.35 -31.88 34.35
N ALA A 538 -14.04 -30.70 33.80
CA ALA A 538 -15.03 -29.69 33.46
C ALA A 538 -15.93 -30.16 32.30
N ILE A 539 -15.33 -30.72 31.26
CA ILE A 539 -16.07 -31.27 30.10
C ILE A 539 -16.99 -32.42 30.53
N ARG A 540 -16.50 -33.35 31.37
CA ARG A 540 -17.34 -34.43 31.91
C ARG A 540 -18.48 -33.90 32.81
N ARG A 541 -18.29 -32.78 33.51
CA ARG A 541 -19.34 -32.20 34.36
C ARG A 541 -20.48 -31.58 33.55
N ASP A 542 -20.19 -31.06 32.37
CA ASP A 542 -21.19 -30.54 31.44
C ASP A 542 -21.96 -31.67 30.74
N GLU A 543 -21.32 -32.81 30.46
CA GLU A 543 -22.01 -33.97 29.88
C GLU A 543 -22.99 -34.65 30.86
N TYR A 544 -22.73 -34.61 32.17
CA TYR A 544 -23.64 -35.18 33.19
C TYR A 544 -24.72 -34.21 33.69
N SER A 545 -24.61 -32.91 33.44
CA SER A 545 -25.63 -31.92 33.85
C SER A 545 -26.75 -31.73 32.81
N GLY A 546 -26.65 -32.37 31.64
CA GLY A 546 -27.67 -32.37 30.58
C GLY A 546 -28.73 -33.48 30.65
N LEU A 547 -28.72 -34.36 31.65
CA LEU A 547 -29.66 -35.50 31.77
C LEU A 547 -30.59 -35.43 33.00
N SER A 548 -30.97 -34.21 33.43
CA SER A 548 -32.23 -34.05 34.16
C SER A 548 -32.95 -32.77 33.72
N LYS A 549 -33.78 -32.91 32.68
CA LYS A 549 -35.06 -32.22 32.55
C LYS A 549 -35.91 -32.92 31.51
#